data_AF-A0A2T1FHA5-F1
#
_entry.id   AF-A0A2T1FHA5-F1
#
_cell.length_a   1.000
_cell.length_b   1.000
_cell.length_c   1.000
_cell.angle_alpha   90.00
_cell.angle_beta   90.00
_cell.angle_gamma   90.00
#
_symmetry.space_group_name_H-M   'P 1'
#
loop_
_entity.id
_entity.type
_entity.pdbx_description
1 polymer ?
#
loop_
_entity_poly.entity_id
_entity_poly.type
_entity_poly.pdbx_seq_one_letter_code
_entity_poly.pdbx_strand_id
1 'polypeptide(L)'
;MTKDEKFINGFLQVFENKPELFELWNAVEALDDLDKAISKMADKSNQEVAVVISDWCKKYPKITDEIRNLLKDRKLKPEATKKEAQEPKLSNRYPELPENLKKRLPNS
;
A
#
# COMPACT_ATOMS: atom_id res chain seq x y z
N MET A 1 -5.86 12.90 8.99
CA MET A 1 -5.52 12.18 7.75
C MET A 1 -5.80 13.04 6.52
N THR A 2 -4.74 13.59 5.93
CA THR A 2 -4.76 14.30 4.64
C THR A 2 -5.13 13.35 3.49
N LYS A 3 -5.40 13.88 2.29
CA LYS A 3 -5.66 13.05 1.10
C LYS A 3 -4.49 12.12 0.80
N ASP A 4 -3.27 12.61 0.99
CA ASP A 4 -2.02 11.87 0.78
C ASP A 4 -1.87 10.73 1.77
N GLU A 5 -2.13 10.99 3.06
CA GLU A 5 -2.09 9.96 4.11
C GLU A 5 -3.19 8.91 3.92
N LYS A 6 -4.40 9.33 3.52
CA LYS A 6 -5.46 8.38 3.15
C LYS A 6 -5.01 7.49 2.01
N PHE A 7 -4.36 8.05 0.98
CA PHE A 7 -3.87 7.30 -0.17
C PHE A 7 -2.77 6.29 0.23
N ILE A 8 -1.80 6.72 1.04
CA ILE A 8 -0.77 5.85 1.61
C ILE A 8 -1.41 4.71 2.41
N ASN A 9 -2.38 5.01 3.26
CA ASN A 9 -3.11 4.01 4.05
C ASN A 9 -3.91 3.04 3.17
N GLY A 10 -4.55 3.54 2.10
CA GLY A 10 -5.27 2.71 1.15
C GLY A 10 -4.35 1.74 0.42
N PHE A 11 -3.20 2.21 -0.05
CA PHE A 11 -2.15 1.35 -0.62
C PHE A 11 -1.71 0.27 0.37
N LEU A 12 -1.44 0.67 1.61
CA LEU A 12 -1.00 -0.23 2.66
C LEU A 12 -2.04 -1.32 2.97
N GLN A 13 -3.32 -0.97 3.00
CA GLN A 13 -4.39 -1.95 3.18
C GLN A 13 -4.49 -2.94 2.01
N VAL A 14 -4.34 -2.49 0.76
CA VAL A 14 -4.31 -3.41 -0.39
C VAL A 14 -3.08 -4.32 -0.31
N PHE A 15 -1.93 -3.77 0.07
CA PHE A 15 -0.69 -4.53 0.25
C PHE A 15 -0.81 -5.60 1.34
N GLU A 16 -1.43 -5.29 2.48
CA GLU A 16 -1.59 -6.23 3.61
C GLU A 16 -2.73 -7.24 3.43
N ASN A 17 -3.85 -6.82 2.80
CA ASN A 17 -5.04 -7.66 2.66
C ASN A 17 -5.09 -8.43 1.33
N LYS A 18 -4.48 -7.91 0.26
CA LYS A 18 -4.53 -8.48 -1.09
C LYS A 18 -3.13 -8.52 -1.74
N PRO A 19 -2.14 -9.18 -1.12
CA PRO A 19 -0.80 -9.31 -1.71
C PRO A 19 -0.84 -10.04 -3.07
N GLU A 20 -1.79 -10.96 -3.25
CA GLU A 20 -2.02 -11.70 -4.50
C GLU A 20 -2.19 -10.81 -5.73
N LEU A 21 -2.74 -9.59 -5.59
CA LEU A 21 -2.89 -8.66 -6.71
C LEU A 21 -1.52 -8.25 -7.24
N PHE A 22 -0.56 -8.03 -6.36
CA PHE A 22 0.77 -7.60 -6.76
C PHE A 22 1.52 -8.73 -7.47
N GLU A 23 1.30 -9.98 -7.06
CA GLU A 23 1.87 -11.16 -7.70
C GLU A 23 1.21 -11.44 -9.06
N LEU A 24 -0.12 -11.42 -9.12
CA LEU A 24 -0.91 -11.66 -10.33
C LEU A 24 -0.59 -10.65 -11.44
N TRP A 25 -0.36 -9.40 -11.07
CA TRP A 25 -0.07 -8.32 -12.02
C TRP A 25 1.44 -8.09 -12.24
N ASN A 26 2.32 -9.01 -11.82
CA ASN A 26 3.78 -8.88 -11.91
C ASN A 26 4.29 -7.53 -11.37
N ALA A 27 3.63 -7.03 -10.32
CA ALA A 27 4.00 -5.80 -9.63
C ALA A 27 5.06 -6.03 -8.56
N VAL A 28 5.44 -7.28 -8.28
CA VAL A 28 6.44 -7.65 -7.26
C VAL A 28 7.82 -7.05 -7.56
N GLU A 29 8.29 -7.12 -8.82
CA GLU A 29 9.56 -6.48 -9.18
C GLU A 29 9.49 -4.96 -9.02
N ALA A 30 8.39 -4.36 -9.45
CA ALA A 30 8.20 -2.92 -9.29
C ALA A 30 8.00 -2.50 -7.82
N LEU A 31 7.54 -3.41 -6.95
CA LEU A 31 7.46 -3.18 -5.51
C LEU A 31 8.86 -3.08 -4.89
N ASP A 32 9.85 -3.80 -5.42
CA ASP A 32 11.25 -3.70 -4.98
C ASP A 32 11.81 -2.30 -5.25
N ASP A 33 11.55 -1.76 -6.45
CA ASP A 33 11.90 -0.38 -6.80
C ASP A 33 11.14 0.63 -5.93
N LEU A 34 9.86 0.37 -5.64
CA LEU A 34 9.05 1.23 -4.78
C LEU A 34 9.58 1.25 -3.35
N ASP A 35 9.90 0.09 -2.77
CA ASP A 35 10.46 -0.03 -1.43
C ASP A 35 11.79 0.73 -1.31
N LYS A 36 12.70 0.53 -2.27
CA LYS A 36 13.97 1.30 -2.32
C LYS A 36 13.73 2.80 -2.43
N ALA A 37 12.75 3.23 -3.22
CA ALA A 37 12.40 4.64 -3.35
C ALA A 37 11.86 5.21 -2.04
N ILE A 38 10.95 4.50 -1.37
CA ILE A 38 10.31 4.96 -0.12
C ILE A 38 11.31 4.94 1.05
N SER A 39 12.18 3.94 1.12
CA SER A 39 13.26 3.85 2.12
C SER A 39 14.24 5.02 2.00
N LYS A 40 14.53 5.51 0.78
CA LYS A 40 15.34 6.72 0.55
C LYS A 40 14.60 8.02 0.84
N MET A 41 13.29 7.97 1.06
CA MET A 41 12.44 9.14 1.29
C MET A 41 12.10 9.35 2.76
N ALA A 42 12.83 8.73 3.70
CA ALA A 42 12.61 8.85 5.15
C ALA A 42 12.40 10.31 5.60
N ASP A 43 13.22 11.24 5.08
CA ASP A 43 13.16 12.68 5.41
C ASP A 43 12.16 13.49 4.55
N LYS A 44 11.48 12.85 3.60
CA LYS A 44 10.51 13.53 2.72
C LYS A 44 9.10 13.56 3.31
N SER A 45 8.35 14.58 2.93
CA SER A 45 6.95 14.76 3.30
C SER A 45 6.04 13.65 2.78
N ASN A 46 4.93 13.41 3.49
CA ASN A 46 3.89 12.45 3.10
C ASN A 46 3.33 12.69 1.69
N GLN A 47 3.28 13.94 1.25
CA GLN A 47 2.86 14.30 -0.12
C GLN A 47 3.80 13.72 -1.18
N GLU A 48 5.12 13.83 -1.00
CA GLU A 48 6.12 13.28 -1.94
C GLU A 48 5.99 11.76 -2.04
N VAL A 49 5.83 11.10 -0.88
CA VAL A 49 5.64 9.64 -0.84
C VAL A 49 4.33 9.23 -1.51
N ALA A 50 3.24 9.94 -1.26
CA ALA A 50 1.97 9.68 -1.92
C ALA A 50 2.06 9.89 -3.43
N VAL A 51 2.81 10.88 -3.90
CA VAL A 51 3.09 11.09 -5.34
C VAL A 51 3.84 9.90 -5.92
N VAL A 52 4.87 9.39 -5.25
CA VAL A 52 5.65 8.23 -5.73
C VAL A 52 4.79 6.97 -5.78
N ILE A 53 4.01 6.68 -4.73
CA ILE A 53 3.08 5.56 -4.73
C ILE A 53 2.02 5.75 -5.81
N SER A 54 1.51 6.97 -6.00
CA SER A 54 0.53 7.28 -7.04
C SER A 54 1.09 7.05 -8.43
N ASP A 55 2.33 7.49 -8.69
CA ASP A 55 3.00 7.29 -9.97
C ASP A 55 3.27 5.82 -10.26
N TRP A 56 3.68 5.07 -9.23
CA TRP A 56 3.80 3.62 -9.30
C TRP A 56 2.45 2.95 -9.63
N CYS A 57 1.40 3.37 -8.92
CA CYS A 57 0.04 2.89 -9.10
C CYS A 57 -0.48 3.12 -10.53
N LYS A 58 -0.08 4.19 -11.23
CA LYS A 58 -0.48 4.42 -12.63
C LYS A 58 -0.08 3.27 -13.56
N LYS A 59 1.01 2.56 -13.27
CA LYS A 59 1.43 1.37 -14.03
C LYS A 59 0.52 0.17 -13.78
N TYR A 60 -0.16 0.15 -12.64
CA TYR A 60 -1.03 -0.94 -12.17
C TYR A 60 -2.44 -0.41 -11.91
N PRO A 61 -3.24 -0.16 -12.97
CA PRO A 61 -4.57 0.42 -12.83
C PRO A 61 -5.51 -0.44 -11.98
N LYS A 62 -5.31 -1.77 -11.96
CA LYS A 62 -6.10 -2.71 -11.15
C LYS A 62 -5.87 -2.54 -9.65
N ILE A 63 -4.61 -2.36 -9.24
CA ILE A 63 -4.25 -2.07 -7.85
C ILE A 63 -4.77 -0.68 -7.47
N THR A 64 -4.61 0.30 -8.37
CA THR A 64 -5.12 1.66 -8.17
C THR A 64 -6.63 1.71 -7.98
N ASP A 65 -7.38 0.94 -8.77
CA ASP A 65 -8.84 0.88 -8.66
C ASP A 65 -9.24 0.36 -7.28
N GLU A 66 -8.55 -0.66 -6.78
CA GLU A 66 -8.82 -1.22 -5.46
C GLU A 66 -8.54 -0.22 -4.32
N ILE A 67 -7.42 0.51 -4.42
CA ILE A 67 -7.09 1.62 -3.50
C ILE A 67 -8.16 2.71 -3.58
N ARG A 68 -8.61 3.08 -4.79
CA ARG A 68 -9.66 4.09 -4.97
C ARG A 68 -11.01 3.61 -4.44
N ASN A 69 -11.33 2.32 -4.57
CA ASN A 69 -12.54 1.71 -4.01
C ASN A 69 -12.52 1.79 -2.48
N LEU A 70 -11.37 1.51 -1.85
CA LEU A 70 -11.15 1.72 -0.41
C LEU A 70 -11.34 3.19 0.01
N LEU A 71 -10.84 4.13 -0.79
CA LEU A 71 -10.90 5.56 -0.50
C LEU A 71 -12.27 6.20 -0.74
N LYS A 72 -13.09 5.64 -1.65
CA LYS A 72 -14.36 6.22 -2.10
C LYS A 72 -15.54 6.02 -1.14
N ASP A 73 -15.32 5.48 0.06
CA ASP A 73 -16.39 5.35 1.07
C ASP A 73 -17.57 4.48 0.60
N ARG A 74 -17.34 3.52 -0.30
CA ARG A 74 -18.26 2.39 -0.40
C ARG A 74 -17.97 1.56 0.84
N LYS A 75 -18.70 1.81 1.93
CA LYS A 75 -18.77 1.00 3.16
C LYS A 75 -18.17 -0.39 2.90
N LEU A 76 -16.86 -0.53 3.01
CA LEU A 76 -16.29 -1.83 3.26
C LEU A 76 -16.76 -2.02 4.67
N LYS A 77 -17.88 -2.76 4.79
CA LYS A 77 -18.15 -3.50 6.01
C LYS A 77 -16.78 -4.02 6.43
N PRO A 78 -16.38 -3.90 7.69
CA PRO A 78 -15.26 -4.69 8.17
C PRO A 78 -15.69 -6.13 7.91
N GLU A 79 -15.33 -6.67 6.74
CA GLU A 79 -15.09 -8.08 6.62
C GLU A 79 -13.96 -8.24 7.60
N ALA A 80 -14.35 -8.69 8.79
CA ALA A 80 -13.44 -9.30 9.73
C ALA A 80 -12.74 -10.37 8.90
N THR A 81 -11.59 -10.02 8.32
CA THR A 81 -10.71 -10.96 7.67
C THR A 81 -10.31 -11.90 8.79
N LYS A 82 -11.04 -13.01 8.87
CA LYS A 82 -10.70 -14.14 9.71
C LYS A 82 -9.23 -14.36 9.48
N LYS A 83 -8.49 -14.36 10.59
CA LYS A 83 -7.13 -14.84 10.66
C LYS A 83 -7.14 -16.29 10.19
N GLU A 84 -7.07 -16.52 8.90
CA GLU A 84 -6.70 -17.82 8.37
C GLU A 84 -5.39 -17.62 7.64
N ALA A 85 -4.37 -18.17 8.30
CA ALA A 85 -3.04 -18.31 7.80
C ALA A 85 -3.11 -18.96 6.42
N GLN A 86 -2.49 -18.34 5.42
CA GLN A 86 -1.84 -19.05 4.34
C GLN A 86 -0.95 -18.09 3.55
N GLU A 87 0.25 -18.60 3.26
CA GLU A 87 1.31 -18.09 2.40
C GLU A 87 2.21 -16.97 2.98
N PRO A 88 3.52 -16.95 2.63
CA PRO A 88 4.41 -15.85 2.98
C PRO A 88 3.92 -14.61 2.24
N LYS A 89 3.00 -13.87 2.88
CA LYS A 89 2.45 -12.62 2.40
C LYS A 89 3.60 -11.71 1.94
N LEU A 90 3.41 -10.92 0.89
CA LEU A 90 4.38 -9.91 0.45
C LEU A 90 4.95 -9.06 1.58
N SER A 91 4.21 -8.88 2.67
CA SER A 91 4.67 -8.25 3.90
C SER A 91 5.87 -8.94 4.57
N ASN A 92 6.06 -10.26 4.41
CA ASN A 92 7.27 -10.97 4.84
C ASN A 92 8.45 -10.72 3.88
N ARG A 93 8.19 -10.46 2.60
CA ARG A 93 9.22 -10.18 1.60
C ARG A 93 9.70 -8.73 1.67
N TYR A 94 8.80 -7.82 2.02
CA TYR A 94 9.06 -6.39 2.21
C TYR A 94 8.50 -5.95 3.57
N PRO A 95 9.14 -6.31 4.70
CA PRO A 95 8.66 -5.93 6.03
C PRO A 95 8.85 -4.43 6.30
N GLU A 96 9.89 -3.81 5.73
CA GLU A 96 10.20 -2.41 5.94
C GLU A 96 9.24 -1.46 5.22
N LEU A 97 8.68 -1.87 4.08
CA LEU A 97 7.71 -1.08 3.30
C LEU A 97 6.48 -0.68 4.13
N PRO A 98 5.67 -1.61 4.69
CA PRO A 98 4.51 -1.25 5.47
C PRO A 98 4.88 -0.55 6.78
N GLU A 99 6.03 -0.86 7.39
CA GLU A 99 6.49 -0.17 8.60
C GLU A 99 6.84 1.30 8.33
N ASN A 100 7.59 1.58 7.26
CA ASN A 100 7.95 2.94 6.85
C ASN A 100 6.72 3.77 6.49
N LEU A 101 5.71 3.14 5.88
CA LEU A 101 4.45 3.81 5.56
C LEU A 101 3.59 4.02 6.80
N LYS A 102 3.49 3.05 7.71
CA LYS A 102 2.74 3.18 8.98
C LYS A 102 3.30 4.30 9.86
N LYS A 103 4.63 4.43 9.98
CA LYS A 103 5.29 5.51 10.74
C LYS A 103 4.94 6.92 10.24
N ARG A 104 4.53 7.04 8.98
CA ARG A 104 4.15 8.30 8.34
C ARG A 104 2.68 8.66 8.54
N LEU A 105 1.84 7.69 8.86
CA LEU A 105 0.44 7.94 9.18
C LEU A 105 0.35 8.48 10.61
N PRO A 106 -0.46 9.51 10.88
CA PRO A 106 -0.67 9.97 12.24
C PRO A 106 -1.24 8.78 13.03
N ASN A 107 -0.54 8.36 14.09
CA ASN A 107 -1.04 7.36 15.04
C ASN A 107 -2.46 7.77 15.40
N SER A 108 -3.42 6.89 15.10
CA SER A 108 -4.80 7.09 15.50
C SER A 108 -4.97 6.99 17.00
#